data_AF-A0A7H9EJ88-F1
#
_entry.id   AF-A0A7H9EJ88-F1
#
_cell.length_a   1.000
_cell.length_b   1.000
_cell.length_c   1.000
_cell.angle_alpha   90.00
_cell.angle_beta   90.00
_cell.angle_gamma   90.00
#
_symmetry.space_group_name_H-M   'P 1'
#
loop_
_entity.id
_entity.type
_entity.pdbx_description
1 polymer ?
#
loop_
_entity_poly.entity_id
_entity_poly.type
_entity_poly.pdbx_seq_one_letter_code
_entity_poly.pdbx_strand_id
1 'polypeptide(L)'
;METQERPVEMILMLFVDYAQRIDNSVINKKIKSIIPTLGKAEKICKDYAGISKTVYGFNDIEFEQLKLFFGMDGEDYFSGFISSLELENKEKDNLQHFWRHVVLSCYQRQYIDSITKNVKEEADEARSKVNSIYSEFVGILGVFTALSFALMGSVQVFGNILKNINNPTMGNIGYVLVVGGLYLILIYLITMTLFLAMKKVFNKNIKYKFDWAFTFLIVVVSVVLIVIGMLLISLYGHLTC
;
A
#
# COMPACT_ATOMS: atom_id res chain seq x y z
N MET A 1 -36.03 -2.89 49.36
CA MET A 1 -34.88 -3.71 48.98
C MET A 1 -34.70 -3.57 47.49
N GLU A 2 -33.59 -2.96 47.09
CA GLU A 2 -33.27 -2.50 45.74
C GLU A 2 -33.41 -3.61 44.69
N THR A 3 -34.23 -3.35 43.67
CA THR A 3 -34.24 -4.12 42.44
C THR A 3 -32.88 -3.95 41.78
N GLN A 4 -32.06 -4.99 41.83
CA GLN A 4 -30.78 -5.11 41.15
C GLN A 4 -30.98 -4.82 39.65
N GLU A 5 -30.68 -3.59 39.22
CA GLU A 5 -30.74 -3.18 37.82
C GLU A 5 -29.77 -4.09 37.04
N ARG A 6 -30.29 -4.89 36.10
CA ARG A 6 -29.44 -5.73 35.25
C ARG A 6 -28.61 -4.80 34.36
N PRO A 7 -27.29 -5.02 34.23
CA PRO A 7 -26.46 -4.19 33.36
C PRO A 7 -26.95 -4.29 31.91
N VAL A 8 -26.90 -3.17 31.18
CA VAL A 8 -27.26 -3.06 29.76
C VAL A 8 -26.63 -4.18 28.92
N GLU A 9 -25.40 -4.55 29.25
CA GLU A 9 -24.64 -5.66 28.68
C GLU A 9 -25.39 -7.00 28.72
N MET A 10 -25.93 -7.38 29.87
CA MET A 10 -26.64 -8.66 30.04
C MET A 10 -27.94 -8.68 29.22
N ILE A 11 -28.57 -7.52 29.03
CA ILE A 11 -29.81 -7.39 28.26
C ILE A 11 -29.50 -7.49 26.76
N LEU A 12 -28.47 -6.79 26.28
CA LEU A 12 -28.06 -6.85 24.88
C LEU A 12 -27.51 -8.24 24.50
N MET A 13 -26.74 -8.89 25.37
CA MET A 13 -26.30 -10.27 25.14
C MET A 13 -27.48 -11.26 25.01
N LEU A 14 -28.58 -11.03 25.73
CA LEU A 14 -29.75 -11.89 25.63
C LEU A 14 -30.49 -11.73 24.28
N PHE A 15 -30.41 -10.55 23.68
CA PHE A 15 -30.90 -10.32 22.32
C PHE A 15 -29.99 -10.95 21.26
N VAL A 16 -28.67 -10.88 21.47
CA VAL A 16 -27.68 -11.59 20.64
C VAL A 16 -27.92 -13.11 20.66
N ASP A 17 -28.13 -13.70 21.85
CA ASP A 17 -28.39 -15.16 22.00
C ASP A 17 -29.69 -15.60 21.32
N TYR A 18 -30.70 -14.71 21.25
CA TYR A 18 -31.93 -15.00 20.52
C TYR A 18 -31.71 -15.06 19.01
N ALA A 19 -30.98 -14.11 18.43
CA ALA A 19 -30.69 -14.14 16.99
C ALA A 19 -29.91 -15.40 16.58
N GLN A 20 -29.08 -15.94 17.48
CA GLN A 20 -28.40 -17.22 17.26
C GLN A 20 -29.35 -18.45 17.31
N ARG A 21 -30.54 -18.31 17.91
CA ARG A 21 -31.42 -19.43 18.28
C ARG A 21 -32.91 -19.05 18.14
N ILE A 22 -33.29 -18.51 16.99
CA ILE A 22 -34.62 -17.90 16.72
C ILE A 22 -35.79 -18.85 17.06
N ASP A 23 -35.62 -20.17 16.90
CA ASP A 23 -36.66 -21.19 17.18
C ASP A 23 -36.66 -21.73 18.62
N ASN A 24 -35.81 -21.20 19.50
CA ASN A 24 -35.70 -21.73 20.86
C ASN A 24 -36.81 -21.19 21.76
N SER A 25 -37.79 -22.05 22.06
CA SER A 25 -38.93 -21.74 22.93
C SER A 25 -38.55 -21.22 24.33
N VAL A 26 -37.39 -21.62 24.86
CA VAL A 26 -36.90 -21.16 26.18
C VAL A 26 -36.43 -19.71 26.10
N ILE A 27 -35.70 -19.35 25.04
CA ILE A 27 -35.16 -18.00 24.86
C ILE A 27 -36.29 -17.03 24.49
N ASN A 28 -37.23 -17.45 23.64
CA ASN A 28 -38.42 -16.67 23.32
C ASN A 28 -39.24 -16.34 24.58
N LYS A 29 -39.44 -17.32 25.47
CA LYS A 29 -40.07 -17.09 26.79
C LYS A 29 -39.28 -16.10 27.65
N LYS A 30 -37.94 -16.21 27.68
CA LYS A 30 -37.08 -15.27 28.41
C LYS A 30 -37.21 -13.84 27.88
N ILE A 31 -37.20 -13.64 26.55
CA ILE A 31 -37.38 -12.31 25.94
C ILE A 31 -38.76 -11.73 26.30
N LYS A 32 -39.83 -12.52 26.14
CA LYS A 32 -41.19 -12.09 26.51
C LYS A 32 -41.31 -11.68 27.98
N SER A 33 -40.53 -12.28 28.88
CA SER A 33 -40.49 -11.88 30.30
C SER A 33 -39.66 -10.62 30.56
N ILE A 34 -38.61 -10.39 29.76
CA ILE A 34 -37.65 -9.30 29.97
C ILE A 34 -38.13 -7.99 29.35
N ILE A 35 -38.82 -8.02 28.20
CA ILE A 35 -39.29 -6.80 27.52
C ILE A 35 -40.19 -5.93 28.41
N PRO A 36 -41.20 -6.46 29.10
CA PRO A 36 -42.01 -5.66 30.02
C PRO A 36 -41.18 -5.08 31.19
N THR A 37 -40.22 -5.86 31.69
CA THR A 37 -39.32 -5.43 32.77
C THR A 37 -38.41 -4.28 32.31
N LEU A 38 -37.91 -4.37 31.07
CA LEU A 38 -37.09 -3.34 30.44
C LEU A 38 -37.91 -2.06 30.19
N GLY A 39 -39.16 -2.18 29.71
CA GLY A 39 -40.04 -1.03 29.49
C GLY A 39 -40.32 -0.21 30.75
N LYS A 40 -40.35 -0.87 31.93
CA LYS A 40 -40.45 -0.22 33.25
C LYS A 40 -39.13 0.40 33.71
N ALA A 41 -37.99 -0.07 33.21
CA ALA A 41 -36.65 0.37 33.60
C ALA A 41 -36.18 1.58 32.76
N GLU A 42 -36.81 2.73 32.98
CA GLU A 42 -36.53 3.99 32.26
C GLU A 42 -35.04 4.37 32.22
N LYS A 43 -34.32 4.17 33.34
CA LYS A 43 -32.88 4.47 33.44
C LYS A 43 -32.04 3.65 32.46
N ILE A 44 -32.36 2.38 32.26
CA ILE A 44 -31.66 1.47 31.35
C ILE A 44 -31.99 1.85 29.91
N CYS A 45 -33.27 2.09 29.61
CA CYS A 45 -33.73 2.48 28.28
C CYS A 45 -33.13 3.80 27.80
N LYS A 46 -32.80 4.70 28.74
CA LYS A 46 -32.19 6.01 28.49
C LYS A 46 -30.69 6.05 28.82
N ASP A 47 -30.04 4.91 29.07
CA ASP A 47 -28.59 4.84 29.26
C ASP A 47 -27.85 4.79 27.91
N TYR A 48 -27.86 5.93 27.21
CA TYR A 48 -27.19 6.09 25.93
C TYR A 48 -25.73 5.63 25.97
N ALA A 49 -24.99 6.04 27.00
CA ALA A 49 -23.57 5.77 27.13
C ALA A 49 -23.31 4.28 27.37
N GLY A 50 -24.08 3.63 28.26
CA GLY A 50 -23.96 2.19 28.51
C GLY A 50 -24.33 1.34 27.30
N ILE A 51 -25.38 1.73 26.57
CA ILE A 51 -25.81 1.05 25.33
C ILE A 51 -24.70 1.14 24.28
N SER A 52 -24.24 2.36 23.95
CA SER A 52 -23.21 2.54 22.94
C SER A 52 -21.91 1.84 23.36
N LYS A 53 -21.46 1.99 24.61
CA LYS A 53 -20.24 1.32 25.10
C LYS A 53 -20.32 -0.21 24.92
N THR A 54 -21.49 -0.80 25.18
CA THR A 54 -21.69 -2.24 25.00
C THR A 54 -21.66 -2.63 23.53
N VAL A 55 -22.42 -1.92 22.66
CA VAL A 55 -22.49 -2.21 21.23
C VAL A 55 -21.11 -2.10 20.56
N TYR A 56 -20.28 -1.15 20.99
CA TYR A 56 -18.92 -0.98 20.48
C TYR A 56 -17.95 -2.05 21.01
N GLY A 57 -18.26 -2.67 22.15
CA GLY A 57 -17.45 -3.73 22.75
C GLY A 57 -17.69 -5.13 22.16
N PHE A 58 -18.80 -5.32 21.44
CA PHE A 58 -19.13 -6.63 20.84
C PHE A 58 -18.15 -7.04 19.75
N ASN A 59 -17.87 -8.34 19.65
CA ASN A 59 -17.16 -8.88 18.50
C ASN A 59 -18.04 -8.84 17.24
N ASP A 60 -17.46 -9.12 16.07
CA ASP A 60 -18.18 -9.01 14.78
C ASP A 60 -19.38 -9.96 14.70
N ILE A 61 -19.29 -11.15 15.30
CA ILE A 61 -20.39 -12.13 15.31
C ILE A 61 -21.53 -11.61 16.17
N GLU A 62 -21.26 -11.20 17.40
CA GLU A 62 -22.25 -10.62 18.32
C GLU A 62 -22.93 -9.40 17.72
N PHE A 63 -22.15 -8.56 17.05
CA PHE A 63 -22.64 -7.36 16.39
C PHE A 63 -23.62 -7.67 15.24
N GLU A 64 -23.28 -8.62 14.36
CA GLU A 64 -24.17 -9.03 13.28
C GLU A 64 -25.45 -9.69 13.81
N GLN A 65 -25.37 -10.48 14.87
CA GLN A 65 -26.54 -11.09 15.51
C GLN A 65 -27.44 -10.03 16.16
N LEU A 66 -26.86 -8.99 16.77
CA LEU A 66 -27.62 -7.86 17.30
C LEU A 66 -28.37 -7.14 16.18
N LYS A 67 -27.70 -6.86 15.05
CA LYS A 67 -28.33 -6.22 13.89
C LYS A 67 -29.52 -7.01 13.34
N LEU A 68 -29.39 -8.34 13.27
CA LEU A 68 -30.48 -9.24 12.86
C LEU A 68 -31.68 -9.14 13.80
N PHE A 69 -31.45 -9.15 15.12
CA PHE A 69 -32.54 -9.05 16.09
C PHE A 69 -33.33 -7.74 16.00
N PHE A 70 -32.61 -6.63 15.79
CA PHE A 70 -33.19 -5.29 15.69
C PHE A 70 -33.68 -4.92 14.28
N GLY A 71 -33.65 -5.87 13.33
CA GLY A 71 -34.18 -5.69 11.97
C GLY A 71 -33.40 -4.69 11.11
N MET A 72 -32.10 -4.52 11.34
CA MET A 72 -31.28 -3.61 10.51
C MET A 72 -31.05 -4.16 9.10
N ASP A 73 -31.02 -5.50 8.95
CA ASP A 73 -30.81 -6.19 7.67
C ASP A 73 -31.93 -7.23 7.39
N GLY A 74 -33.14 -7.03 7.90
CA GLY A 74 -34.22 -8.00 7.73
C GLY A 74 -35.43 -7.79 8.65
N GLU A 75 -36.00 -8.90 9.13
CA GLU A 75 -37.16 -8.88 10.02
C GLU A 75 -36.82 -8.25 11.38
N ASP A 76 -37.62 -7.28 11.80
CA ASP A 76 -37.50 -6.65 13.12
C ASP A 76 -38.21 -7.48 14.20
N TYR A 77 -37.46 -8.43 14.78
CA TYR A 77 -37.96 -9.27 15.86
C TYR A 77 -38.30 -8.45 17.11
N PHE A 78 -37.55 -7.39 17.42
CA PHE A 78 -37.79 -6.55 18.59
C PHE A 78 -39.15 -5.85 18.51
N SER A 79 -39.45 -5.21 17.38
CA SER A 79 -40.76 -4.60 17.15
C SER A 79 -41.88 -5.64 17.17
N GLY A 80 -41.65 -6.82 16.59
CA GLY A 80 -42.59 -7.95 16.65
C GLY A 80 -42.93 -8.35 18.09
N PHE A 81 -41.94 -8.39 18.99
CA PHE A 81 -42.18 -8.66 20.41
C PHE A 81 -42.98 -7.54 21.08
N ILE A 82 -42.66 -6.27 20.83
CA ILE A 82 -43.41 -5.13 21.39
C ILE A 82 -44.88 -5.17 20.96
N SER A 83 -45.17 -5.48 19.70
CA SER A 83 -46.54 -5.59 19.18
C SER A 83 -47.30 -6.77 19.76
N SER A 84 -46.61 -7.85 20.14
CA SER A 84 -47.23 -9.07 20.69
C SER A 84 -47.58 -8.99 22.18
N LEU A 85 -47.13 -7.95 22.88
CA LEU A 85 -47.27 -7.79 24.33
C LEU A 85 -48.24 -6.66 24.68
N GLU A 86 -49.08 -6.88 25.69
CA GLU A 86 -49.90 -5.83 26.28
C GLU A 86 -49.02 -4.96 27.20
N LEU A 87 -48.59 -3.81 26.67
CA LEU A 87 -47.71 -2.85 27.35
C LEU A 87 -48.39 -1.49 27.48
N GLU A 88 -48.11 -0.77 28.56
CA GLU A 88 -48.57 0.60 28.75
C GLU A 88 -47.87 1.56 27.77
N ASN A 89 -48.50 2.69 27.45
CA ASN A 89 -47.93 3.68 26.52
C ASN A 89 -46.54 4.17 26.95
N LYS A 90 -46.32 4.34 28.27
CA LYS A 90 -45.02 4.76 28.81
C LYS A 90 -43.93 3.70 28.63
N GLU A 91 -44.27 2.43 28.75
CA GLU A 91 -43.34 1.31 28.56
C GLU A 91 -42.94 1.19 27.10
N LYS A 92 -43.91 1.37 26.17
CA LYS A 92 -43.66 1.40 24.73
C LYS A 92 -42.73 2.54 24.33
N ASP A 93 -42.94 3.75 24.87
CA ASP A 93 -42.07 4.90 24.62
C ASP A 93 -40.62 4.65 25.09
N ASN A 94 -40.45 4.10 26.30
CA ASN A 94 -39.14 3.73 26.82
C ASN A 94 -38.44 2.68 25.93
N LEU A 95 -39.15 1.63 25.51
CA LEU A 95 -38.61 0.59 24.64
C LEU A 95 -38.26 1.12 23.25
N GLN A 96 -39.05 2.05 22.71
CA GLN A 96 -38.76 2.71 21.44
C GLN A 96 -37.50 3.59 21.55
N HIS A 97 -37.32 4.29 22.67
CA HIS A 97 -36.07 4.99 22.96
C HIS A 97 -34.87 4.04 23.00
N PHE A 98 -34.99 2.93 23.73
CA PHE A 98 -33.94 1.92 23.80
C PHE A 98 -33.57 1.37 22.42
N TRP A 99 -34.57 0.92 21.65
CA TRP A 99 -34.40 0.46 20.27
C TRP A 99 -33.64 1.47 19.42
N ARG A 100 -34.08 2.73 19.45
CA ARG A 100 -33.46 3.80 18.69
C ARG A 100 -31.98 3.95 19.04
N HIS A 101 -31.61 3.87 20.32
CA HIS A 101 -30.22 4.04 20.74
C HIS A 101 -29.33 2.87 20.36
N VAL A 102 -29.86 1.64 20.43
CA VAL A 102 -29.14 0.45 19.96
C VAL A 102 -28.89 0.56 18.46
N VAL A 103 -29.95 0.80 17.68
CA VAL A 103 -29.87 0.91 16.21
C VAL A 103 -28.94 2.04 15.77
N LEU A 104 -29.02 3.22 16.40
CA LEU A 104 -28.10 4.33 16.11
C LEU A 104 -26.65 3.97 16.46
N SER A 105 -26.41 3.29 17.59
CA SER A 105 -25.06 2.85 17.96
C SER A 105 -24.49 1.85 16.95
N CYS A 106 -25.34 0.97 16.41
CA CYS A 106 -24.94 0.05 15.35
C CYS A 106 -24.57 0.79 14.05
N TYR A 107 -25.39 1.74 13.60
CA TYR A 107 -25.06 2.55 12.42
C TYR A 107 -23.75 3.34 12.59
N GLN A 108 -23.55 3.94 13.77
CA GLN A 108 -22.33 4.67 14.06
C GLN A 108 -21.09 3.76 14.04
N ARG A 109 -21.18 2.56 14.63
CA ARG A 109 -20.10 1.58 14.58
C ARG A 109 -19.77 1.17 13.14
N GLN A 110 -20.77 0.81 12.33
CA GLN A 110 -20.55 0.46 10.92
C GLN A 110 -19.87 1.59 10.14
N TYR A 111 -20.28 2.83 10.38
CA TYR A 111 -19.68 4.00 9.75
C TYR A 111 -18.20 4.15 10.16
N ILE A 112 -17.89 4.03 11.45
CA ILE A 112 -16.51 4.09 11.96
C ILE A 112 -15.65 2.96 11.40
N ASP A 113 -16.18 1.74 11.33
CA ASP A 113 -15.48 0.59 10.76
C ASP A 113 -15.19 0.80 9.27
N SER A 114 -16.13 1.37 8.53
CA SER A 114 -15.95 1.70 7.11
C SER A 114 -14.87 2.76 6.88
N ILE A 115 -14.83 3.82 7.72
CA ILE A 115 -13.78 4.84 7.67
C ILE A 115 -12.43 4.23 8.01
N THR A 116 -12.37 3.44 9.09
CA THR A 116 -11.14 2.80 9.55
C THR A 116 -10.55 1.88 8.48
N LYS A 117 -11.41 1.16 7.75
CA LYS A 117 -11.01 0.34 6.61
C LYS A 117 -10.45 1.19 5.47
N ASN A 118 -11.15 2.25 5.06
CA ASN A 118 -10.68 3.14 3.99
C ASN A 118 -9.33 3.79 4.35
N VAL A 119 -9.16 4.25 5.60
CA VAL A 119 -7.90 4.83 6.09
C VAL A 119 -6.77 3.79 6.06
N LYS A 120 -7.06 2.53 6.42
CA LYS A 120 -6.06 1.46 6.36
C LYS A 120 -5.65 1.14 4.92
N GLU A 121 -6.60 1.08 4.00
CA GLU A 121 -6.33 0.87 2.57
C GLU A 121 -5.47 2.00 2.00
N GLU A 122 -5.82 3.26 2.29
CA GLU A 122 -5.04 4.43 1.86
C GLU A 122 -3.62 4.44 2.48
N ALA A 123 -3.49 4.07 3.76
CA ALA A 123 -2.20 3.96 4.43
C ALA A 123 -1.33 2.83 3.83
N ASP A 124 -1.93 1.70 3.50
CA ASP A 124 -1.23 0.58 2.85
C ASP A 124 -0.80 0.93 1.42
N GLU A 125 -1.63 1.66 0.66
CA GLU A 125 -1.26 2.21 -0.64
C GLU A 125 -0.10 3.21 -0.53
N ALA A 126 -0.16 4.14 0.42
CA ALA A 126 0.91 5.11 0.67
C ALA A 126 2.21 4.40 1.05
N ARG A 127 2.15 3.39 1.91
CA ARG A 127 3.30 2.57 2.29
C ARG A 127 3.89 1.82 1.10
N SER A 128 3.04 1.25 0.25
CA SER A 128 3.48 0.59 -0.99
C SER A 128 4.20 1.55 -1.93
N LYS A 129 3.67 2.77 -2.14
CA LYS A 129 4.31 3.83 -2.93
C LYS A 129 5.67 4.23 -2.36
N VAL A 130 5.78 4.43 -1.04
CA VAL A 130 7.05 4.75 -0.37
C VAL A 130 8.08 3.63 -0.54
N ASN A 131 7.67 2.37 -0.39
CA ASN A 131 8.55 1.24 -0.61
C ASN A 131 9.04 1.15 -2.06
N SER A 132 8.16 1.44 -3.03
CA SER A 132 8.55 1.52 -4.45
C SER A 132 9.59 2.62 -4.68
N ILE A 133 9.37 3.82 -4.15
CA ILE A 133 10.30 4.95 -4.24
C ILE A 133 11.64 4.61 -3.60
N TYR A 134 11.64 3.94 -2.45
CA TYR A 134 12.88 3.51 -1.81
C TYR A 134 13.66 2.51 -2.68
N SER A 135 12.97 1.52 -3.26
CA SER A 135 13.59 0.57 -4.19
C SER A 135 14.14 1.27 -5.43
N GLU A 136 13.44 2.28 -5.95
CA GLU A 136 13.90 3.10 -7.07
C GLU A 136 15.15 3.91 -6.72
N PHE A 137 15.15 4.55 -5.56
CA PHE A 137 16.28 5.33 -5.07
C PHE A 137 17.54 4.47 -4.86
N VAL A 138 17.40 3.30 -4.22
CA VAL A 138 18.52 2.35 -4.04
C VAL A 138 19.06 1.89 -5.40
N GLY A 139 18.17 1.64 -6.38
CA GLY A 139 18.59 1.30 -7.74
C GLY A 139 19.39 2.41 -8.42
N ILE A 140 18.94 3.67 -8.32
CA ILE A 140 19.64 4.84 -8.89
C ILE A 140 21.01 5.02 -8.22
N LEU A 141 21.06 4.92 -6.89
CA LEU A 141 22.30 5.05 -6.12
C LEU A 141 23.32 3.96 -6.49
N GLY A 142 22.85 2.72 -6.69
CA GLY A 142 23.68 1.62 -7.18
C GLY A 142 24.27 1.90 -8.57
N VAL A 143 23.45 2.38 -9.51
CA VAL A 143 23.89 2.74 -10.86
C VAL A 143 24.88 3.90 -10.84
N PHE A 144 24.61 4.95 -10.07
CA PHE A 144 25.51 6.09 -9.94
C PHE A 144 26.87 5.70 -9.35
N THR A 145 26.86 4.81 -8.36
CA THR A 145 28.09 4.28 -7.76
C THR A 145 28.91 3.46 -8.77
N ALA A 146 28.26 2.54 -9.49
CA ALA A 146 28.92 1.75 -10.52
C ALA A 146 29.49 2.63 -11.65
N LEU A 147 28.73 3.63 -12.10
CA LEU A 147 29.18 4.60 -13.09
C LEU A 147 30.37 5.43 -12.59
N SER A 148 30.32 5.91 -11.34
CA SER A 148 31.41 6.68 -10.73
C SER A 148 32.71 5.87 -10.64
N PHE A 149 32.62 4.60 -10.22
CA PHE A 149 33.80 3.73 -10.18
C PHE A 149 34.33 3.41 -11.58
N ALA A 150 33.44 3.15 -12.54
CA ALA A 150 33.85 2.94 -13.92
C ALA A 150 34.58 4.17 -14.46
N LEU A 151 34.04 5.37 -14.28
CA LEU A 151 34.61 6.63 -14.74
C LEU A 151 35.94 6.98 -14.05
N MET A 152 36.06 6.78 -12.74
CA MET A 152 37.32 7.05 -12.03
C MET A 152 38.43 6.10 -12.48
N GLY A 153 38.15 4.80 -12.60
CA GLY A 153 39.13 3.84 -13.08
C GLY A 153 39.51 4.11 -14.55
N SER A 154 38.53 4.46 -15.37
CA SER A 154 38.74 4.70 -16.80
C SER A 154 39.56 5.97 -17.07
N VAL A 155 39.35 7.05 -16.30
CA VAL A 155 40.16 8.29 -16.36
C VAL A 155 41.61 8.04 -15.93
N GLN A 156 41.86 7.20 -14.93
CA GLN A 156 43.23 6.85 -14.51
C GLN A 156 43.99 6.10 -15.60
N VAL A 157 43.34 5.11 -16.24
CA VAL A 157 43.95 4.37 -17.37
C VAL A 157 44.24 5.31 -18.53
N PHE A 158 43.29 6.18 -18.89
CA PHE A 158 43.48 7.17 -19.95
C PHE A 158 44.61 8.16 -19.61
N GLY A 159 44.66 8.64 -18.38
CA GLY A 159 45.72 9.53 -17.89
C GLY A 159 47.11 8.89 -17.94
N ASN A 160 47.23 7.59 -17.64
CA ASN A 160 48.49 6.86 -17.74
C ASN A 160 48.94 6.68 -19.19
N ILE A 161 48.02 6.45 -20.13
CA ILE A 161 48.34 6.39 -21.56
C ILE A 161 48.87 7.75 -22.05
N LEU A 162 48.26 8.86 -21.64
CA LEU A 162 48.72 10.20 -22.00
C LEU A 162 50.09 10.54 -21.40
N LYS A 163 50.35 10.15 -20.15
CA LYS A 163 51.64 10.38 -19.47
C LYS A 163 52.82 9.63 -20.10
N ASN A 164 52.58 8.50 -20.74
CA ASN A 164 53.63 7.71 -21.40
C ASN A 164 54.08 8.29 -22.75
N ILE A 165 53.54 9.43 -23.18
CA ILE A 165 53.88 10.10 -24.44
C ILE A 165 54.80 11.28 -24.14
N ASN A 166 56.02 10.99 -23.70
CA ASN A 166 57.01 12.04 -23.41
C ASN A 166 57.58 12.71 -24.68
N ASN A 167 57.31 12.18 -25.88
CA ASN A 167 57.64 12.82 -27.17
C ASN A 167 56.50 12.57 -28.19
N PRO A 168 55.80 13.63 -28.65
CA PRO A 168 54.67 13.48 -29.58
C PRO A 168 55.18 13.23 -31.02
N THR A 169 55.57 12.00 -31.31
CA THR A 169 55.73 11.51 -32.68
C THR A 169 54.37 11.16 -33.29
N MET A 170 54.24 11.26 -34.62
CA MET A 170 52.98 10.94 -35.34
C MET A 170 52.45 9.53 -35.02
N GLY A 171 53.35 8.56 -34.76
CA GLY A 171 52.97 7.22 -34.31
C GLY A 171 52.33 7.16 -32.91
N ASN A 172 52.86 7.92 -31.94
CA ASN A 172 52.32 7.96 -30.57
C ASN A 172 50.95 8.63 -30.53
N ILE A 173 50.74 9.68 -31.32
CA ILE A 173 49.43 10.35 -31.45
C ILE A 173 48.40 9.40 -32.09
N GLY A 174 48.80 8.66 -33.13
CA GLY A 174 47.95 7.65 -33.75
C GLY A 174 47.55 6.54 -32.77
N TYR A 175 48.48 6.07 -31.93
CA TYR A 175 48.18 5.08 -30.88
C TYR A 175 47.14 5.59 -29.87
N VAL A 176 47.24 6.83 -29.42
CA VAL A 176 46.23 7.44 -28.53
C VAL A 176 44.86 7.52 -29.19
N LEU A 177 44.80 7.87 -30.47
CA LEU A 177 43.53 7.96 -31.19
C LEU A 177 42.82 6.62 -31.29
N VAL A 178 43.56 5.54 -31.58
CA VAL A 178 43.00 4.17 -31.63
C VAL A 178 42.50 3.74 -30.26
N VAL A 179 43.29 3.94 -29.21
CA VAL A 179 42.91 3.57 -27.84
C VAL A 179 41.73 4.42 -27.34
N GLY A 180 41.69 5.71 -27.68
CA GLY A 180 40.57 6.61 -27.37
C GLY A 180 39.27 6.22 -28.08
N GLY A 181 39.33 5.78 -29.33
CA GLY A 181 38.17 5.26 -30.06
C GLY A 181 37.62 3.96 -29.46
N LEU A 182 38.50 3.02 -29.08
CA LEU A 182 38.10 1.80 -28.35
C LEU A 182 37.50 2.13 -26.98
N TYR A 183 38.05 3.11 -26.28
CA TYR A 183 37.57 3.57 -24.98
C TYR A 183 36.16 4.18 -25.06
N LEU A 184 35.85 4.97 -26.10
CA LEU A 184 34.51 5.52 -26.33
C LEU A 184 33.45 4.43 -26.51
N ILE A 185 33.79 3.35 -27.23
CA ILE A 185 32.90 2.19 -27.38
C ILE A 185 32.69 1.50 -26.03
N LEU A 186 33.76 1.29 -25.27
CA LEU A 186 33.70 0.62 -23.98
C LEU A 186 32.82 1.38 -22.96
N ILE A 187 33.05 2.69 -22.80
CA ILE A 187 32.29 3.50 -21.84
C ILE A 187 30.81 3.61 -22.25
N TYR A 188 30.54 3.64 -23.56
CA TYR A 188 29.17 3.60 -24.09
C TYR A 188 28.48 2.28 -23.75
N LEU A 189 29.13 1.13 -23.97
CA LEU A 189 28.56 -0.19 -23.64
C LEU A 189 28.28 -0.34 -22.13
N ILE A 190 29.18 0.12 -21.28
CA ILE A 190 29.01 0.09 -19.82
C ILE A 190 27.81 0.95 -19.41
N THR A 191 27.76 2.20 -19.89
CA THR A 191 26.67 3.14 -19.60
C THR A 191 25.33 2.57 -20.09
N MET A 192 25.31 2.00 -21.29
CA MET A 192 24.13 1.40 -21.88
C MET A 192 23.62 0.19 -21.07
N THR A 193 24.53 -0.67 -20.62
CA THR A 193 24.19 -1.83 -19.77
C THR A 193 23.64 -1.39 -18.42
N LEU A 194 24.18 -0.33 -17.83
CA LEU A 194 23.70 0.26 -16.58
C LEU A 194 22.30 0.87 -16.71
N PHE A 195 22.02 1.60 -17.80
CA PHE A 195 20.67 2.12 -18.06
C PHE A 195 19.65 1.00 -18.34
N LEU A 196 20.06 -0.07 -19.02
CA LEU A 196 19.23 -1.26 -19.22
C LEU A 196 18.95 -1.98 -17.88
N ALA A 197 19.97 -2.13 -17.04
CA ALA A 197 19.82 -2.70 -15.70
C ALA A 197 18.84 -1.86 -14.87
N MET A 198 19.01 -0.53 -14.88
CA MET A 198 18.13 0.41 -14.19
C MET A 198 16.67 0.26 -14.64
N LYS A 199 16.42 0.23 -15.94
CA LYS A 199 15.07 0.05 -16.49
C LYS A 199 14.48 -1.31 -16.17
N LYS A 200 15.30 -2.38 -16.16
CA LYS A 200 14.87 -3.74 -15.77
C LYS A 200 14.50 -3.81 -14.28
N VAL A 201 15.20 -3.06 -13.43
CA VAL A 201 14.87 -2.97 -11.99
C VAL A 201 13.61 -2.15 -11.76
N PHE A 202 13.38 -1.07 -12.53
CA PHE A 202 12.25 -0.16 -12.29
C PHE A 202 10.97 -0.50 -13.04
N ASN A 203 11.03 -1.22 -14.16
CA ASN A 203 9.84 -1.46 -14.96
C ASN A 203 9.89 -2.83 -15.67
N LYS A 204 9.09 -3.79 -15.18
CA LYS A 204 9.09 -5.18 -15.67
C LYS A 204 8.53 -5.35 -17.09
N ASN A 205 7.80 -4.37 -17.65
CA ASN A 205 7.00 -4.56 -18.88
C ASN A 205 7.34 -3.65 -20.06
N ILE A 206 8.35 -2.78 -19.98
CA ILE A 206 8.67 -1.86 -21.09
C ILE A 206 9.92 -2.33 -21.83
N LYS A 207 9.74 -2.86 -23.06
CA LYS A 207 10.84 -3.12 -24.00
C LYS A 207 11.59 -1.81 -24.26
N TYR A 208 12.91 -1.84 -24.07
CA TYR A 208 13.76 -0.69 -24.32
C TYR A 208 13.73 -0.34 -25.81
N LYS A 209 13.32 0.90 -26.14
CA LYS A 209 13.49 1.45 -27.48
C LYS A 209 14.90 2.04 -27.52
N PHE A 210 15.80 1.36 -28.21
CA PHE A 210 17.09 1.92 -28.55
C PHE A 210 16.87 3.20 -29.34
N ASP A 211 17.49 4.29 -28.88
CA ASP A 211 17.69 5.42 -29.76
C ASP A 211 18.76 5.00 -30.78
N TRP A 212 18.26 4.53 -31.91
CA TRP A 212 19.09 4.03 -33.01
C TRP A 212 19.96 5.15 -33.58
N ALA A 213 19.49 6.40 -33.57
CA ALA A 213 20.24 7.55 -34.06
C ALA A 213 21.45 7.86 -33.14
N PHE A 214 21.23 7.85 -31.82
CA PHE A 214 22.32 8.10 -30.86
C PHE A 214 23.38 6.98 -30.87
N THR A 215 22.93 5.73 -30.94
CA THR A 215 23.82 4.55 -31.02
C THR A 215 24.67 4.60 -32.29
N PHE A 216 24.03 4.90 -33.43
CA PHE A 216 24.70 5.00 -34.71
C PHE A 216 25.76 6.12 -34.71
N LEU A 217 25.44 7.29 -34.15
CA LEU A 217 26.37 8.41 -34.06
C LEU A 217 27.64 8.06 -33.27
N ILE A 218 27.51 7.43 -32.10
CA ILE A 218 28.67 7.06 -31.26
C ILE A 218 29.55 6.02 -31.96
N VAL A 219 28.94 5.03 -32.60
CA VAL A 219 29.69 4.01 -33.36
C VAL A 219 30.44 4.65 -34.52
N VAL A 220 29.81 5.54 -35.30
CA VAL A 220 30.45 6.23 -36.42
C VAL A 220 31.63 7.08 -35.95
N VAL A 221 31.46 7.89 -34.90
CA VAL A 221 32.54 8.72 -34.34
C VAL A 221 33.71 7.85 -33.88
N SER A 222 33.43 6.72 -33.23
CA SER A 222 34.46 5.80 -32.74
C SER A 222 35.24 5.14 -33.88
N VAL A 223 34.54 4.72 -34.95
CA VAL A 223 35.17 4.14 -36.15
C VAL A 223 36.05 5.18 -36.86
N VAL A 224 35.58 6.43 -37.00
CA VAL A 224 36.36 7.51 -37.60
C VAL A 224 37.66 7.77 -36.82
N LEU A 225 37.60 7.82 -35.48
CA LEU A 225 38.78 7.99 -34.64
C LEU A 225 39.79 6.84 -34.82
N ILE A 226 39.31 5.59 -34.88
CA ILE A 226 40.17 4.42 -35.08
C ILE A 226 40.83 4.46 -36.47
N VAL A 227 40.07 4.79 -37.53
CA VAL A 227 40.60 4.87 -38.90
C VAL A 227 41.64 5.97 -39.04
N ILE A 228 41.39 7.16 -38.49
CA ILE A 228 42.36 8.27 -38.49
C ILE A 228 43.62 7.86 -37.70
N GLY A 229 43.46 7.21 -36.54
CA GLY A 229 44.57 6.71 -35.75
C GLY A 229 45.43 5.69 -36.51
N MET A 230 44.81 4.73 -37.19
CA MET A 230 45.52 3.74 -38.02
C MET A 230 46.24 4.38 -39.21
N LEU A 231 45.61 5.36 -39.88
CA LEU A 231 46.24 6.10 -40.98
C LEU A 231 47.49 6.87 -40.52
N LEU A 232 47.45 7.53 -39.36
CA LEU A 232 48.60 8.24 -38.80
C LEU A 232 49.76 7.29 -38.45
N ILE A 233 49.46 6.11 -37.92
CA ILE A 233 50.47 5.07 -37.64
C ILE A 233 51.10 4.57 -38.95
N SER A 234 50.27 4.28 -39.96
CA SER A 234 50.74 3.81 -41.26
C SER A 234 51.59 4.86 -42.01
N LEU A 235 51.19 6.14 -41.93
CA LEU A 235 51.92 7.24 -42.56
C LEU A 235 53.28 7.47 -41.89
N TYR A 236 53.32 7.35 -40.56
CA TYR A 236 54.57 7.43 -39.80
C TYR A 236 55.54 6.28 -40.15
N GLY A 237 55.03 5.05 -40.27
CA GLY A 237 55.83 3.89 -40.70
C GLY A 237 56.38 4.02 -42.12
N HIS A 238 55.66 4.68 -43.03
CA HIS A 238 56.14 4.97 -44.38
C HIS A 238 57.14 6.14 -44.43
N LEU A 239 57.09 7.08 -43.49
CA LEU A 239 58.03 8.22 -43.43
C LEU A 239 59.39 7.87 -42.80
N THR A 240 59.51 6.71 -42.14
CA THR A 240 60.71 6.27 -41.41
C THR A 240 61.49 5.13 -42.10
N CYS A 241 60.97 4.59 -43.20
CA CYS A 241 61.70 3.73 -44.15
C CYS A 241 62.31 4.58 -45.27
#